data_AF-A0A5M9N1J8-F1
#
_entry.id   AF-A0A5M9N1J8-F1
#
_cell.length_a   1.000
_cell.length_b   1.000
_cell.length_c   1.000
_cell.angle_alpha   90.00
_cell.angle_beta   90.00
_cell.angle_gamma   90.00
#
_symmetry.space_group_name_H-M   'P 1'
#
loop_
_entity.id
_entity.type
_entity.pdbx_description
1 polymer ?
#
loop_
_entity_poly.entity_id
_entity_poly.type
_entity_poly.pdbx_seq_one_letter_code
_entity_poly.pdbx_strand_id
1 'polypeptide(L)'
;MNFPVVKRASYVLVNTPDMVVHNGTTQTLERKTNPDSDYLKQIKNHLRSFEDVVSYAPNQTYIGNMAPEELSERKRPWYNEKVDGSSRFGKFGEIMCQDEFYGLLKISDVFDLVILEKSFTEAVKESFKRHPILKDRIDDLKEGESIENIKRLVNDGIAEGLYRDDKLVGCVKRAHEFDPNLSAHTMIENLSVKASGVLALMYLVKNSGLDVSQIDYLIE
;
A
#
# COMPACT_ATOMS: atom_id res chain seq x y z
N MET A 1 4.01 -2.32 42.01
CA MET A 1 4.09 -1.27 40.96
C MET A 1 3.76 -1.94 39.64
N ASN A 2 2.73 -1.47 38.94
CA ASN A 2 2.46 -1.91 37.56
C ASN A 2 3.10 -0.87 36.63
N PHE A 3 4.14 -1.28 35.92
CA PHE A 3 4.75 -0.45 34.89
C PHE A 3 4.04 -0.70 33.56
N PRO A 4 3.83 0.33 32.74
CA PRO A 4 3.38 0.12 31.37
C PRO A 4 4.43 -0.73 30.64
N VAL A 5 3.98 -1.79 29.96
CA VAL A 5 4.84 -2.67 29.16
C VAL A 5 4.25 -2.81 27.76
N VAL A 6 5.11 -2.85 26.75
CA VAL A 6 4.69 -3.16 25.37
C VAL A 6 4.35 -4.64 25.30
N LYS A 7 3.06 -4.95 25.11
CA LYS A 7 2.59 -6.34 25.03
C LYS A 7 2.73 -6.93 23.62
N ARG A 8 2.53 -6.10 22.59
CA ARG A 8 2.51 -6.49 21.18
C ARG A 8 2.95 -5.32 20.29
N ALA A 9 3.49 -5.67 19.13
CA ALA A 9 3.79 -4.76 18.03
C ALA A 9 3.46 -5.46 16.71
N SER A 10 3.16 -4.67 15.69
CA SER A 10 2.86 -5.13 14.34
C SER A 10 3.68 -4.34 13.33
N TYR A 11 4.16 -5.02 12.30
CA TYR A 11 5.03 -4.43 11.29
C TYR A 11 4.52 -4.81 9.91
N VAL A 12 4.26 -3.81 9.07
CA VAL A 12 3.77 -4.00 7.71
C VAL A 12 4.66 -3.23 6.73
N LEU A 13 4.85 -3.81 5.56
CA LEU A 13 5.48 -3.17 4.41
C LEU A 13 4.46 -3.19 3.26
N VAL A 14 4.42 -2.12 2.48
CA VAL A 14 3.52 -2.00 1.33
C VAL A 14 4.37 -1.83 0.08
N ASN A 15 4.23 -2.73 -0.89
CA ASN A 15 4.96 -2.67 -2.15
C ASN A 15 4.05 -2.14 -3.28
N THR A 16 4.22 -0.85 -3.60
CA THR A 16 3.44 -0.13 -4.62
C THR A 16 4.36 0.48 -5.71
N PRO A 17 4.99 -0.34 -6.55
CA PRO A 17 5.96 0.11 -7.55
C PRO A 17 5.39 1.15 -8.53
N ASP A 18 4.14 1.03 -8.96
CA ASP A 18 3.54 1.99 -9.89
C ASP A 18 3.28 3.35 -9.21
N MET A 19 2.98 3.37 -7.90
CA MET A 19 2.84 4.64 -7.17
C MET A 19 4.16 5.42 -7.12
N VAL A 20 5.31 4.73 -7.06
CA VAL A 20 6.63 5.39 -7.16
C VAL A 20 6.78 6.09 -8.51
N VAL A 21 6.32 5.46 -9.59
CA VAL A 21 6.47 5.99 -10.96
C VAL A 21 5.49 7.13 -11.27
N HIS A 22 4.25 6.99 -10.80
CA HIS A 22 3.15 7.86 -11.19
C HIS A 22 2.82 8.94 -10.17
N ASN A 23 3.02 8.66 -8.87
CA ASN A 23 2.57 9.53 -7.79
C ASN A 23 3.72 10.05 -6.92
N GLY A 24 4.95 9.55 -7.07
CA GLY A 24 6.10 10.05 -6.32
C GLY A 24 6.48 11.49 -6.67
N THR A 25 6.83 12.30 -5.66
CA THR A 25 7.16 13.73 -5.83
C THR A 25 8.31 13.95 -6.82
N THR A 26 9.36 13.12 -6.77
CA THR A 26 10.50 13.23 -7.69
C THR A 26 10.07 12.98 -9.14
N GLN A 27 9.29 11.92 -9.39
CA GLN A 27 8.88 11.49 -10.72
C GLN A 27 7.84 12.45 -11.31
N THR A 28 6.92 12.93 -10.49
CA THR A 28 5.92 13.93 -10.88
C THR A 28 6.57 15.27 -11.22
N LEU A 29 7.56 15.72 -10.44
CA LEU A 29 8.32 16.94 -10.75
C LEU A 29 9.15 16.77 -12.04
N GLU A 30 9.92 15.69 -12.15
CA GLU A 30 10.73 15.42 -13.33
C GLU A 30 9.89 15.35 -14.60
N ARG A 31 8.69 14.74 -14.54
CA ARG A 31 7.78 14.68 -15.70
C ARG A 31 7.27 16.06 -16.12
N LYS A 32 7.14 17.00 -15.17
CA LYS A 32 6.75 18.39 -15.45
C LYS A 32 7.89 19.20 -16.03
N THR A 33 9.12 19.01 -15.56
CA THR A 33 10.28 19.83 -15.95
C THR A 33 11.08 19.26 -17.12
N ASN A 34 11.10 17.94 -17.27
CA ASN A 34 11.90 17.20 -18.25
C ASN A 34 11.19 15.89 -18.66
N PRO A 35 10.08 15.97 -19.41
CA PRO A 35 9.21 14.83 -19.70
C PRO A 35 9.92 13.67 -20.43
N ASP A 36 10.96 13.97 -21.22
CA ASP A 36 11.72 13.00 -22.01
C ASP A 36 12.99 12.49 -21.32
N SER A 37 13.11 12.67 -20.00
CA SER A 37 14.33 12.30 -19.27
C SER A 37 14.61 10.80 -19.30
N ASP A 38 15.89 10.46 -19.41
CA ASP A 38 16.32 9.05 -19.39
C ASP A 38 16.03 8.39 -18.04
N TYR A 39 15.99 9.18 -16.96
CA TYR A 39 15.57 8.70 -15.64
C TYR A 39 14.14 8.13 -15.67
N LEU A 40 13.17 8.88 -16.23
CA LEU A 40 11.77 8.41 -16.31
C LEU A 40 11.61 7.18 -17.20
N LYS A 41 12.45 7.04 -18.24
CA LYS A 41 12.46 5.86 -19.12
C LYS A 41 13.04 4.63 -18.43
N GLN A 42 14.03 4.80 -17.57
CA GLN A 42 14.77 3.69 -16.95
C GLN A 42 14.20 3.25 -15.59
N ILE A 43 13.51 4.13 -14.85
CA ILE A 43 13.12 3.86 -13.45
C ILE A 43 12.46 2.50 -13.23
N LYS A 44 11.55 2.09 -14.14
CA LYS A 44 10.83 0.81 -14.04
C LYS A 44 11.76 -0.40 -14.09
N ASN A 45 12.84 -0.32 -14.87
CA ASN A 45 13.84 -1.38 -14.99
C ASN A 45 14.66 -1.56 -13.70
N HIS A 46 14.56 -0.60 -12.76
CA HIS A 46 15.25 -0.61 -11.48
C HIS A 46 14.33 -0.88 -10.28
N LEU A 47 13.03 -1.10 -10.52
CA LEU A 47 12.11 -1.53 -9.48
C LEU A 47 12.18 -3.05 -9.30
N ARG A 48 12.07 -3.51 -8.04
CA ARG A 48 12.07 -4.93 -7.73
C ARG A 48 10.70 -5.55 -8.03
N SER A 49 10.72 -6.80 -8.48
CA SER A 49 9.50 -7.61 -8.53
C SER A 49 8.94 -7.83 -7.12
N PHE A 50 7.66 -8.15 -7.01
CA PHE A 50 7.07 -8.46 -5.70
C PHE A 50 7.73 -9.70 -5.07
N GLU A 51 8.07 -10.74 -5.84
CA GLU A 51 8.85 -11.87 -5.33
C GLU A 51 10.22 -11.46 -4.77
N ASP A 52 10.92 -10.54 -5.42
CA ASP A 52 12.22 -10.06 -4.93
C ASP A 52 12.07 -9.23 -3.65
N VAL A 53 10.97 -8.47 -3.50
CA VAL A 53 10.67 -7.74 -2.27
C VAL A 53 10.34 -8.70 -1.13
N VAL A 54 9.56 -9.75 -1.40
CA VAL A 54 9.20 -10.77 -0.41
C VAL A 54 10.42 -11.57 0.02
N SER A 55 11.25 -12.01 -0.92
CA SER A 55 12.43 -12.83 -0.62
C SER A 55 13.62 -12.05 -0.04
N TYR A 56 13.50 -10.74 0.15
CA TYR A 56 14.57 -9.92 0.72
C TYR A 56 14.71 -10.13 2.23
N ALA A 57 15.88 -10.58 2.70
CA ALA A 57 16.09 -10.98 4.10
C ALA A 57 15.75 -9.90 5.15
N PRO A 58 16.07 -8.61 4.94
CA PRO A 58 15.63 -7.55 5.86
C PRO A 58 14.11 -7.41 5.95
N ASN A 59 13.38 -7.57 4.84
CA ASN A 59 11.92 -7.50 4.86
C ASN A 59 11.33 -8.70 5.61
N GLN A 60 11.88 -9.90 5.41
CA GLN A 60 11.49 -11.10 6.16
C GLN A 60 11.76 -10.95 7.66
N THR A 61 12.89 -10.34 8.03
CA THR A 61 13.22 -10.02 9.42
C THR A 61 12.23 -9.00 9.99
N TYR A 62 11.90 -7.95 9.22
CA TYR A 62 10.98 -6.88 9.64
C TYR A 62 9.57 -7.40 9.96
N ILE A 63 9.04 -8.33 9.16
CA ILE A 63 7.71 -8.94 9.42
C ILE A 63 7.77 -10.14 10.39
N GLY A 64 8.96 -10.45 10.92
CA GLY A 64 9.15 -11.46 11.98
C GLY A 64 9.25 -12.91 11.51
N ASN A 65 9.63 -13.15 10.25
CA ASN A 65 9.90 -14.48 9.72
C ASN A 65 11.34 -14.95 9.96
N MET A 66 12.25 -14.02 10.27
CA MET A 66 13.63 -14.28 10.64
C MET A 66 13.99 -13.45 11.89
N ALA A 67 14.87 -13.97 12.73
CA ALA A 67 15.43 -13.23 13.84
C ALA A 67 16.50 -12.23 13.36
N PRO A 68 16.66 -11.08 14.03
CA PRO A 68 17.75 -10.13 13.74
C PRO A 68 19.15 -10.76 13.81
N GLU A 69 19.34 -11.73 14.70
CA GLU A 69 20.59 -12.50 14.83
C GLU A 69 20.86 -13.32 13.57
N GLU A 70 19.86 -14.02 13.03
CA GLU A 70 19.96 -14.77 11.77
C GLU A 70 20.27 -13.86 10.58
N LEU A 71 19.70 -12.65 10.55
CA LEU A 71 20.04 -11.65 9.52
C LEU A 71 21.48 -11.16 9.66
N SER A 72 22.00 -11.04 10.88
CA SER A 72 23.36 -10.55 11.15
C SER A 72 24.45 -11.51 10.65
N GLU A 73 24.15 -12.80 10.58
CA GLU A 73 25.04 -13.85 10.08
C GLU A 73 25.12 -13.86 8.54
N ARG A 74 24.15 -13.25 7.84
CA ARG A 74 24.13 -13.19 6.37
C ARG A 74 25.15 -12.20 5.81
N LYS A 75 25.73 -12.56 4.66
CA LYS A 75 26.78 -11.74 4.02
C LYS A 75 26.19 -10.46 3.43
N ARG A 76 26.82 -9.33 3.76
CA ARG A 76 26.50 -8.04 3.14
C ARG A 76 27.22 -7.89 1.79
N PRO A 77 26.63 -7.19 0.81
CA PRO A 77 25.32 -6.53 0.87
C PRO A 77 24.15 -7.50 0.60
N TRP A 78 23.05 -7.33 1.33
CA TRP A 78 21.91 -8.27 1.30
C TRP A 78 21.10 -8.27 0.00
N TYR A 79 21.26 -7.29 -0.87
CA TYR A 79 20.40 -7.15 -2.06
C TYR A 79 20.60 -8.26 -3.11
N ASN A 80 21.68 -9.05 -3.00
CA ASN A 80 21.96 -10.18 -3.89
C ASN A 80 21.50 -11.53 -3.32
N GLU A 81 21.02 -11.57 -2.08
CA GLU A 81 20.63 -12.81 -1.42
C GLU A 81 19.12 -12.91 -1.26
N LYS A 82 18.57 -14.05 -1.67
CA LYS A 82 17.17 -14.41 -1.47
C LYS A 82 17.02 -15.32 -0.25
N VAL A 83 15.87 -15.24 0.40
CA VAL A 83 15.47 -16.18 1.46
C VAL A 83 14.60 -17.27 0.83
N ASP A 84 15.08 -18.50 0.87
CA ASP A 84 14.29 -19.66 0.43
C ASP A 84 13.09 -19.87 1.36
N GLY A 85 11.94 -20.23 0.78
CA GLY A 85 10.71 -20.39 1.55
C GLY A 85 10.13 -19.09 2.13
N SER A 86 10.58 -17.92 1.63
CA SER A 86 10.05 -16.62 2.06
C SER A 86 8.54 -16.53 1.90
N SER A 87 7.88 -15.88 2.85
CA SER A 87 6.43 -15.65 2.85
C SER A 87 6.15 -14.16 2.92
N ARG A 88 5.11 -13.70 2.20
CA ARG A 88 4.62 -12.33 2.35
C ARG A 88 3.94 -12.08 3.68
N PHE A 89 3.46 -13.13 4.34
CA PHE A 89 2.90 -13.07 5.70
C PHE A 89 3.94 -13.50 6.72
N GLY A 90 3.95 -12.85 7.88
CA GLY A 90 4.83 -13.20 8.98
C GLY A 90 4.22 -12.98 10.36
N LYS A 91 5.03 -13.23 11.39
CA LYS A 91 4.58 -13.19 12.80
C LYS A 91 4.01 -11.83 13.20
N PHE A 92 4.57 -10.74 12.69
CA PHE A 92 4.18 -9.39 13.09
C PHE A 92 3.22 -8.70 12.11
N GLY A 93 3.15 -9.17 10.87
CA GLY A 93 2.34 -8.54 9.84
C GLY A 93 2.62 -9.11 8.46
N GLU A 94 2.73 -8.24 7.46
CA GLU A 94 2.92 -8.67 6.08
C GLU A 94 3.68 -7.68 5.20
N ILE A 95 4.05 -8.17 4.02
CA ILE A 95 4.42 -7.38 2.85
C ILE A 95 3.21 -7.40 1.91
N MET A 96 2.45 -6.31 1.88
CA MET A 96 1.25 -6.17 1.07
C MET A 96 1.59 -5.85 -0.39
N CYS A 97 0.90 -6.51 -1.33
CA CYS A 97 1.01 -6.18 -2.76
C CYS A 97 0.16 -4.96 -3.14
N GLN A 98 0.55 -4.29 -4.23
CA GLN A 98 -0.10 -3.06 -4.71
C GLN A 98 -1.61 -3.21 -4.94
N ASP A 99 -2.04 -4.33 -5.54
CA ASP A 99 -3.44 -4.53 -5.91
C ASP A 99 -4.35 -4.54 -4.67
N GLU A 100 -3.93 -5.27 -3.63
CA GLU A 100 -4.64 -5.30 -2.36
C GLU A 100 -4.55 -3.96 -1.63
N PHE A 101 -3.44 -3.25 -1.75
CA PHE A 101 -3.29 -1.93 -1.17
C PHE A 101 -4.23 -0.90 -1.81
N TYR A 102 -4.47 -0.97 -3.12
CA TYR A 102 -5.48 -0.12 -3.78
C TYR A 102 -6.89 -0.41 -3.27
N GLY A 103 -7.21 -1.67 -3.01
CA GLY A 103 -8.43 -2.04 -2.29
C GLY A 103 -8.48 -1.45 -0.89
N LEU A 104 -7.36 -1.52 -0.17
CA LEU A 104 -7.25 -1.00 1.19
C LEU A 104 -7.41 0.52 1.24
N LEU A 105 -6.85 1.26 0.27
CA LEU A 105 -7.06 2.69 0.10
C LEU A 105 -8.56 2.98 -0.01
N LYS A 106 -9.27 2.24 -0.86
CA LYS A 106 -10.71 2.45 -1.08
C LYS A 106 -11.54 2.21 0.18
N ILE A 107 -11.31 1.12 0.92
CA ILE A 107 -12.08 0.85 2.14
C ILE A 107 -11.66 1.73 3.34
N SER A 108 -10.48 2.34 3.27
CA SER A 108 -9.99 3.30 4.29
C SER A 108 -10.47 4.72 4.04
N ASP A 109 -11.04 4.98 2.87
CA ASP A 109 -11.52 6.27 2.45
C ASP A 109 -12.98 6.50 2.86
N VAL A 110 -13.19 7.46 3.76
CA VAL A 110 -14.51 7.81 4.29
C VAL A 110 -15.23 8.87 3.45
N PHE A 111 -14.54 9.46 2.46
CA PHE A 111 -15.05 10.56 1.63
C PHE A 111 -15.34 10.13 0.19
N ASP A 112 -15.22 8.83 -0.13
CA ASP A 112 -15.45 8.25 -1.47
C ASP A 112 -14.67 9.01 -2.60
N LEU A 113 -13.42 9.38 -2.30
CA LEU A 113 -12.42 9.95 -3.20
C LEU A 113 -11.72 8.91 -4.07
N VAL A 114 -11.51 7.69 -3.56
CA VAL A 114 -10.84 6.59 -4.25
C VAL A 114 -11.85 5.87 -5.16
N ILE A 115 -11.56 5.87 -6.45
CA ILE A 115 -12.36 5.22 -7.47
C ILE A 115 -11.51 4.16 -8.15
N LEU A 116 -11.98 2.91 -8.14
CA LEU A 116 -11.34 1.78 -8.81
C LEU A 116 -12.19 1.36 -10.01
N GLU A 117 -11.55 0.91 -11.08
CA GLU A 117 -12.22 0.38 -12.26
C GLU A 117 -12.95 -0.93 -11.94
N LYS A 118 -14.07 -1.20 -12.63
CA LYS A 118 -14.92 -2.39 -12.40
C LYS A 118 -14.15 -3.71 -12.39
N SER A 119 -13.46 -4.05 -13.49
CA SER A 119 -12.75 -5.32 -13.60
C SER A 119 -11.60 -5.43 -12.59
N PHE A 120 -10.90 -4.33 -12.33
CA PHE A 120 -9.85 -4.28 -11.31
C PHE A 120 -10.43 -4.48 -9.89
N THR A 121 -11.56 -3.85 -9.58
CA THR A 121 -12.24 -4.01 -8.29
C THR A 121 -12.61 -5.47 -8.04
N GLU A 122 -13.12 -6.18 -9.05
CA GLU A 122 -13.42 -7.61 -8.93
C GLU A 122 -12.16 -8.47 -8.71
N ALA A 123 -11.05 -8.16 -9.40
CA ALA A 123 -9.79 -8.83 -9.15
C ALA A 123 -9.28 -8.62 -7.71
N VAL A 124 -9.43 -7.40 -7.18
CA VAL A 124 -9.08 -7.09 -5.78
C VAL A 124 -9.98 -7.85 -4.80
N LYS A 125 -11.29 -7.93 -5.06
CA LYS A 125 -12.22 -8.74 -4.25
C LYS A 125 -11.78 -10.20 -4.20
N GLU A 126 -11.40 -10.78 -5.34
CA GLU A 126 -10.86 -12.15 -5.38
C GLU A 126 -9.57 -12.31 -4.57
N SER A 127 -8.71 -11.30 -4.56
CA SER A 127 -7.52 -11.30 -3.70
C SER A 127 -7.88 -11.23 -2.21
N PHE A 128 -8.81 -10.35 -1.84
CA PHE A 128 -9.28 -10.17 -0.46
C PHE A 128 -9.87 -11.47 0.11
N LYS A 129 -10.57 -12.29 -0.69
CA LYS A 129 -11.10 -13.61 -0.25
C LYS A 129 -10.02 -14.52 0.33
N ARG A 130 -8.78 -14.43 -0.19
CA ARG A 130 -7.63 -15.23 0.27
C ARG A 130 -6.83 -14.52 1.36
N HIS A 131 -7.13 -13.26 1.63
CA HIS A 131 -6.40 -12.45 2.59
C HIS A 131 -6.79 -12.81 4.03
N PRO A 132 -5.84 -13.05 4.94
CA PRO A 132 -6.13 -13.57 6.28
C PRO A 132 -6.78 -12.54 7.22
N ILE A 133 -6.95 -11.29 6.80
CA ILE A 133 -7.62 -10.22 7.55
C ILE A 133 -8.69 -9.48 6.72
N LEU A 134 -8.50 -9.35 5.41
CA LEU A 134 -9.35 -8.49 4.57
C LEU A 134 -10.53 -9.24 3.95
N LYS A 135 -10.56 -10.57 4.07
CA LYS A 135 -11.65 -11.43 3.57
C LYS A 135 -13.03 -11.03 4.08
N ASP A 136 -13.11 -10.43 5.27
CA ASP A 136 -14.38 -10.03 5.90
C ASP A 136 -14.76 -8.57 5.55
N ARG A 137 -13.96 -7.89 4.71
CA ARG A 137 -14.12 -6.48 4.29
C ARG A 137 -14.38 -6.33 2.79
N ILE A 138 -14.71 -7.43 2.11
CA ILE A 138 -14.93 -7.45 0.65
C ILE A 138 -16.09 -6.54 0.24
N ASP A 139 -17.17 -6.54 1.01
CA ASP A 139 -18.38 -5.78 0.69
C ASP A 139 -18.13 -4.26 0.74
N ASP A 140 -17.15 -3.82 1.53
CA ASP A 140 -16.78 -2.41 1.66
C ASP A 140 -16.14 -1.85 0.37
N LEU A 141 -15.61 -2.71 -0.52
CA LEU A 141 -15.07 -2.27 -1.82
C LEU A 141 -16.15 -1.72 -2.75
N LYS A 142 -17.43 -2.07 -2.50
CA LYS A 142 -18.58 -1.73 -3.35
C LYS A 142 -18.34 -2.16 -4.81
N GLU A 143 -19.10 -1.62 -5.75
CA GLU A 143 -18.82 -1.78 -7.18
C GLU A 143 -17.72 -0.81 -7.63
N GLY A 144 -17.00 -1.21 -8.69
CA GLY A 144 -16.08 -0.32 -9.39
C GLY A 144 -16.80 0.58 -10.40
N GLU A 145 -16.06 1.52 -10.97
CA GLU A 145 -16.56 2.54 -11.89
C GLU A 145 -16.09 2.30 -13.33
N SER A 146 -16.74 2.93 -14.31
CA SER A 146 -16.30 2.83 -15.71
C SER A 146 -14.92 3.46 -15.94
N ILE A 147 -14.12 2.82 -16.79
CA ILE A 147 -12.79 3.32 -17.15
C ILE A 147 -12.88 4.67 -17.89
N GLU A 148 -13.97 4.90 -18.63
CA GLU A 148 -14.25 6.17 -19.31
C GLU A 148 -14.37 7.33 -18.31
N ASN A 149 -15.09 7.10 -17.19
CA ASN A 149 -15.24 8.12 -16.16
C ASN A 149 -13.90 8.38 -15.45
N ILE A 150 -13.14 7.33 -15.12
CA ILE A 150 -11.83 7.45 -14.48
C ILE A 150 -10.87 8.24 -15.39
N LYS A 151 -10.81 7.91 -16.69
CA LYS A 151 -10.00 8.65 -17.67
C LYS A 151 -10.38 10.12 -17.74
N ARG A 152 -11.68 10.44 -17.75
CA ARG A 152 -12.18 11.82 -17.74
C ARG A 152 -11.67 12.57 -16.50
N LEU A 153 -11.84 12.00 -15.30
CA LEU A 153 -11.40 12.63 -14.05
C LEU A 153 -9.89 12.92 -14.03
N VAL A 154 -9.07 12.01 -14.55
CA VAL A 154 -7.62 12.19 -14.63
C VAL A 154 -7.24 13.25 -15.67
N ASN A 155 -7.81 13.17 -16.88
CA ASN A 155 -7.51 14.10 -17.97
C ASN A 155 -7.96 15.54 -17.66
N ASP A 156 -9.07 15.69 -16.92
CA ASP A 156 -9.59 16.99 -16.49
C ASP A 156 -8.81 17.57 -15.28
N GLY A 157 -7.79 16.87 -14.78
CA GLY A 157 -6.97 17.30 -13.64
C GLY A 157 -7.70 17.27 -12.29
N ILE A 158 -8.81 16.52 -12.20
CA ILE A 158 -9.62 16.40 -10.98
C ILE A 158 -9.06 15.28 -10.07
N ALA A 159 -8.39 14.29 -10.66
CA ALA A 159 -7.89 13.12 -9.94
C ALA A 159 -6.47 12.73 -10.37
N GLU A 160 -5.74 12.10 -9.45
CA GLU A 160 -4.47 11.42 -9.71
C GLU A 160 -4.74 9.96 -10.09
N GLY A 161 -4.11 9.47 -11.15
CA GLY A 161 -4.30 8.11 -11.63
C GLY A 161 -3.61 7.07 -10.75
N LEU A 162 -4.27 5.91 -10.59
CA LEU A 162 -3.70 4.68 -10.02
C LEU A 162 -3.45 3.69 -11.16
N TYR A 163 -2.25 3.12 -11.20
CA TYR A 163 -1.77 2.33 -12.33
C TYR A 163 -1.34 0.94 -11.90
N ARG A 164 -1.53 -0.03 -12.79
CA ARG A 164 -1.00 -1.38 -12.65
C ARG A 164 -0.41 -1.81 -13.98
N ASP A 165 0.90 -2.02 -14.03
CA ASP A 165 1.63 -2.37 -15.25
C ASP A 165 1.27 -1.40 -16.41
N ASP A 166 1.37 -0.09 -16.14
CA ASP A 166 0.98 1.02 -17.04
C ASP A 166 -0.50 1.16 -17.39
N LYS A 167 -1.36 0.28 -16.90
CA LYS A 167 -2.80 0.38 -17.14
C LYS A 167 -3.45 1.20 -16.03
N LEU A 168 -4.23 2.21 -16.41
CA LEU A 168 -5.05 2.97 -15.48
C LEU A 168 -6.13 2.05 -14.90
N VAL A 169 -6.07 1.81 -13.59
CA VAL A 169 -6.98 0.90 -12.85
C VAL A 169 -7.82 1.62 -11.80
N GLY A 170 -7.56 2.91 -11.59
CA GLY A 170 -8.31 3.73 -10.65
C GLY A 170 -7.81 5.16 -10.63
N CYS A 171 -8.35 5.95 -9.72
CA CYS A 171 -7.87 7.30 -9.43
C CYS A 171 -8.23 7.72 -8.00
N VAL A 172 -7.55 8.73 -7.50
CA VAL A 172 -7.88 9.43 -6.26
C VAL A 172 -8.26 10.87 -6.59
N LYS A 173 -9.50 11.26 -6.30
CA LYS A 173 -9.99 12.62 -6.54
C LYS A 173 -9.37 13.62 -5.55
N ARG A 174 -9.27 14.88 -5.98
CA ARG A 174 -9.11 16.02 -5.08
C ARG A 174 -10.32 16.12 -4.14
N ALA A 175 -10.08 16.53 -2.89
CA ALA A 175 -11.13 16.77 -1.91
C ALA A 175 -11.68 18.21 -2.00
N HIS A 176 -10.94 19.14 -2.61
CA HIS A 176 -11.38 20.50 -2.87
C HIS A 176 -10.76 21.02 -4.17
N GLU A 177 -11.42 21.99 -4.80
CA GLU A 177 -11.02 22.50 -6.11
C GLU A 177 -9.76 23.38 -6.06
N PHE A 178 -9.66 24.23 -5.04
CA PHE A 178 -8.64 25.28 -4.98
C PHE A 178 -7.66 25.13 -3.82
N ASP A 179 -7.94 24.25 -2.85
CA ASP A 179 -7.08 24.11 -1.67
C ASP A 179 -5.95 23.15 -2.02
N PRO A 180 -4.68 23.61 -2.04
CA PRO A 180 -3.55 22.74 -2.38
C PRO A 180 -3.36 21.59 -1.38
N ASN A 181 -3.79 21.75 -0.12
CA ASN A 181 -3.73 20.69 0.89
C ASN A 181 -4.81 19.61 0.68
N LEU A 182 -5.78 19.89 -0.20
CA LEU A 182 -6.85 18.98 -0.60
C LEU A 182 -6.75 18.61 -2.09
N SER A 183 -5.58 18.82 -2.70
CA SER A 183 -5.27 18.37 -4.05
C SER A 183 -5.31 16.84 -4.15
N ALA A 184 -5.53 16.32 -5.35
CA ALA A 184 -5.54 14.87 -5.58
C ALA A 184 -4.20 14.20 -5.18
N HIS A 185 -3.08 14.88 -5.41
CA HIS A 185 -1.74 14.44 -4.99
C HIS A 185 -1.61 14.36 -3.46
N THR A 186 -2.07 15.38 -2.73
CA THR A 186 -2.05 15.36 -1.26
C THR A 186 -3.00 14.30 -0.71
N MET A 187 -4.16 14.09 -1.35
CA MET A 187 -5.13 13.08 -0.91
C MET A 187 -4.61 11.66 -1.09
N ILE A 188 -3.93 11.34 -2.19
CA ILE A 188 -3.33 10.01 -2.35
C ILE A 188 -2.24 9.74 -1.32
N GLU A 189 -1.41 10.74 -0.97
CA GLU A 189 -0.40 10.62 0.08
C GLU A 189 -1.04 10.37 1.45
N ASN A 190 -1.98 11.23 1.86
CA ASN A 190 -2.68 11.11 3.14
C ASN A 190 -3.42 9.79 3.28
N LEU A 191 -4.13 9.36 2.23
CA LEU A 191 -4.82 8.07 2.23
C LEU A 191 -3.84 6.89 2.27
N SER A 192 -2.65 7.00 1.66
CA SER A 192 -1.63 5.96 1.74
C SER A 192 -1.07 5.80 3.15
N VAL A 193 -0.83 6.91 3.85
CA VAL A 193 -0.43 6.89 5.27
C VAL A 193 -1.53 6.25 6.12
N LYS A 194 -2.78 6.71 5.95
CA LYS A 194 -3.92 6.16 6.69
C LYS A 194 -4.11 4.66 6.44
N ALA A 195 -4.16 4.25 5.18
CA ALA A 195 -4.41 2.85 4.79
C ALA A 195 -3.31 1.91 5.31
N SER A 196 -2.04 2.32 5.21
CA SER A 196 -0.93 1.53 5.76
C SER A 196 -0.96 1.44 7.29
N GLY A 197 -1.32 2.52 7.98
CA GLY A 197 -1.56 2.52 9.42
C GLY A 197 -2.73 1.63 9.84
N VAL A 198 -3.85 1.69 9.12
CA VAL A 198 -5.01 0.82 9.30
C VAL A 198 -4.61 -0.66 9.15
N LEU A 199 -3.79 -1.01 8.16
CA LEU A 199 -3.30 -2.38 8.01
C LEU A 199 -2.47 -2.83 9.23
N ALA A 200 -1.56 -1.98 9.69
CA ALA A 200 -0.73 -2.27 10.85
C ALA A 200 -1.62 -2.51 12.08
N LEU A 201 -2.60 -1.63 12.33
CA LEU A 201 -3.54 -1.75 13.44
C LEU A 201 -4.39 -3.03 13.35
N MET A 202 -4.85 -3.39 12.15
CA MET A 202 -5.57 -4.64 11.91
C MET A 202 -4.73 -5.87 12.31
N TYR A 203 -3.43 -5.90 11.98
CA TYR A 203 -2.53 -6.94 12.47
C TYR A 203 -2.31 -6.88 13.98
N LEU A 204 -2.18 -5.69 14.56
CA LEU A 204 -2.00 -5.53 16.01
C LEU A 204 -3.18 -6.11 16.79
N VAL A 205 -4.41 -5.80 16.37
CA VAL A 205 -5.64 -6.33 16.96
C VAL A 205 -5.66 -7.86 16.84
N LYS A 206 -5.44 -8.38 15.63
CA LYS A 206 -5.42 -9.83 15.38
C LYS A 206 -4.38 -10.56 16.24
N ASN A 207 -3.16 -10.03 16.34
CA ASN A 207 -2.04 -10.66 17.04
C ASN A 207 -2.10 -10.48 18.57
N SER A 208 -2.84 -9.48 19.04
CA SER A 208 -3.06 -9.25 20.47
C SER A 208 -4.22 -10.04 21.04
N GLY A 209 -5.21 -10.41 20.22
CA GLY A 209 -6.45 -11.00 20.69
C GLY A 209 -7.27 -10.03 21.56
N LEU A 210 -6.99 -8.74 21.45
CA LEU A 210 -7.75 -7.70 22.13
C LEU A 210 -9.15 -7.61 21.52
N ASP A 211 -10.15 -7.54 22.39
CA ASP A 211 -11.48 -7.14 21.98
C ASP A 211 -11.46 -5.64 21.70
N VAL A 212 -11.68 -5.27 20.44
CA VAL A 212 -11.66 -3.86 19.98
C VAL A 212 -12.71 -3.00 20.70
N SER A 213 -13.78 -3.60 21.22
CA SER A 213 -14.80 -2.88 21.99
C SER A 213 -14.30 -2.38 23.35
N GLN A 214 -13.16 -2.90 23.82
CA GLN A 214 -12.51 -2.49 25.06
C GLN A 214 -11.51 -1.34 24.87
N ILE A 215 -11.34 -0.86 23.64
CA ILE A 215 -10.41 0.24 23.33
C ILE A 215 -11.18 1.55 23.45
N ASP A 216 -11.05 2.22 24.61
CA ASP A 216 -11.70 3.50 24.86
C ASP A 216 -11.08 4.66 24.06
N TYR A 217 -9.78 4.58 23.79
CA TYR A 217 -9.02 5.66 23.18
C TYR A 217 -7.89 5.14 22.30
N LEU A 218 -7.71 5.80 21.16
CA LEU A 218 -6.66 5.53 20.20
C LEU A 218 -5.86 6.82 19.97
N ILE A 219 -4.53 6.71 20.01
CA ILE A 219 -3.60 7.78 19.67
C ILE A 219 -2.95 7.36 18.34
N GLU A 220 -3.18 8.16 17.30
CA GLU A 220 -2.61 8.01 15.94
C GLU A 220 -1.68 9.19 15.63
#